data_AF-A0A448YSP8-F1
#
_entry.id   AF-A0A448YSP8-F1
#
_cell.length_a   1.000
_cell.length_b   1.000
_cell.length_c   1.000
_cell.angle_alpha   90.00
_cell.angle_beta   90.00
_cell.angle_gamma   90.00
#
_symmetry.space_group_name_H-M   'P 1'
#
loop_
_entity.id
_entity.type
_entity.pdbx_description
1 polymer ?
#
loop_
_entity_poly.entity_id
_entity_poly.type
_entity_poly.pdbx_seq_one_letter_code
_entity_poly.pdbx_strand_id
1 'polypeptide(L)'
;MLPLKRAFSTSSHSLQVTSLSGTYKFVPCPQPVIDTGCTYCQPPEFPFNKQIDHTRPLRNSTATLYRHLLILNGIPDNESWPRRFEMSPGSIIGDLNTLKRKYTDGYHPSLISMTSLEVFKGDVDVAGIYPDGLMVEIPKDRRKDFVLAFLDGEGEGEEEALKKKELRASFKTRKLTKDYVLICGHTKRDIRCGELGPMIKDEFEKVLPKNKVELGYISHVGGHSFAGNVLIFKKNGDVIWYGRVEPRHVQGIVNMTVLGNEIIEELYRG
;
A
#
# COMPACT_ATOMS: atom_id res chain seq x y z
N MET A 1 -22.75 -47.77 22.69
CA MET A 1 -22.93 -46.36 22.28
C MET A 1 -21.56 -45.77 21.96
N LEU A 2 -21.20 -45.69 20.68
CA LEU A 2 -20.02 -44.96 20.19
C LEU A 2 -20.44 -43.55 19.77
N PRO A 3 -19.66 -42.50 20.05
CA PRO A 3 -20.01 -41.15 19.61
C PRO A 3 -19.70 -40.97 18.12
N LEU A 4 -20.70 -40.51 17.36
CA LEU A 4 -20.53 -40.06 15.98
C LEU A 4 -19.53 -38.88 15.93
N LYS A 5 -18.40 -39.07 15.24
CA LYS A 5 -17.54 -37.96 14.82
C LYS A 5 -18.26 -37.21 13.70
N ARG A 6 -18.66 -35.96 13.96
CA ARG A 6 -19.05 -35.01 12.90
C ARG A 6 -17.82 -34.74 12.03
N ALA A 7 -17.87 -35.17 10.79
CA ALA A 7 -16.91 -34.77 9.77
C ALA A 7 -17.14 -33.28 9.46
N PHE A 8 -16.21 -32.42 9.89
CA PHE A 8 -16.15 -31.05 9.39
C PHE A 8 -15.58 -31.11 7.97
N SER A 9 -16.45 -30.84 6.99
CA SER A 9 -16.06 -30.56 5.62
C SER A 9 -15.28 -29.25 5.62
N THR A 10 -13.95 -29.33 5.57
CA THR A 10 -13.08 -28.19 5.30
C THR A 10 -13.19 -27.84 3.82
N SER A 11 -14.18 -27.03 3.46
CA SER A 11 -14.14 -26.31 2.19
C SER A 11 -13.07 -25.23 2.31
N SER A 12 -11.86 -25.54 1.85
CA SER A 12 -10.79 -24.58 1.69
C SER A 12 -11.18 -23.59 0.59
N HIS A 13 -11.93 -22.54 0.93
CA HIS A 13 -11.87 -21.32 0.13
C HIS A 13 -10.48 -20.75 0.32
N SER A 14 -9.63 -20.97 -0.69
CA SER A 14 -8.32 -20.36 -0.77
C SER A 14 -8.52 -18.85 -0.64
N LEU A 15 -8.09 -18.28 0.49
CA LEU A 15 -7.88 -16.85 0.63
C LEU A 15 -7.13 -16.41 -0.63
N GLN A 16 -7.71 -15.53 -1.42
CA GLN A 16 -6.96 -14.80 -2.45
C GLN A 16 -5.97 -13.91 -1.68
N VAL A 17 -4.83 -14.53 -1.36
CA VAL A 17 -3.54 -13.89 -1.16
C VAL A 17 -3.41 -12.87 -2.28
N THR A 18 -2.87 -11.69 -1.98
CA THR A 18 -2.55 -10.64 -2.96
C THR A 18 -1.56 -11.17 -4.01
N SER A 19 -2.04 -12.05 -4.88
CA SER A 19 -1.30 -12.62 -5.99
C SER A 19 -1.38 -11.58 -7.09
N LEU A 20 -0.21 -11.10 -7.50
CA LEU A 20 -0.07 -10.28 -8.68
C LEU A 20 -0.87 -10.91 -9.83
N SER A 21 -1.86 -10.17 -10.34
CA SER A 21 -2.71 -10.60 -11.44
C SER A 21 -1.94 -10.59 -12.77
N GLY A 22 -0.93 -9.72 -12.89
CA GLY A 22 -0.01 -9.69 -14.01
C GLY A 22 1.00 -10.85 -14.01
N THR A 23 1.43 -11.24 -15.21
CA THR A 23 2.61 -12.10 -15.37
C THR A 23 3.86 -11.24 -15.29
N TYR A 24 4.53 -11.27 -14.13
CA TYR A 24 5.78 -10.54 -13.92
C TYR A 24 6.99 -11.44 -14.07
N LYS A 25 8.03 -10.93 -14.75
CA LYS A 25 9.34 -11.56 -14.78
C LYS A 25 10.26 -10.89 -13.74
N PHE A 26 10.99 -11.70 -13.00
CA PHE A 26 12.01 -11.20 -12.07
C PHE A 26 13.31 -10.93 -12.82
N VAL A 27 13.90 -9.76 -12.60
CA VAL A 27 15.12 -9.28 -13.26
C VAL A 27 16.04 -8.60 -12.25
N PRO A 28 17.37 -8.58 -12.49
CA PRO A 28 18.27 -7.74 -11.71
C PRO A 28 18.01 -6.25 -11.99
N CYS A 29 18.34 -5.38 -11.04
CA CYS A 29 18.23 -3.94 -11.20
C CYS A 29 19.25 -3.46 -12.26
N PRO A 30 18.79 -2.84 -13.36
CA PRO A 30 19.71 -2.28 -14.34
C PRO A 30 20.44 -1.07 -13.74
N GLN A 31 21.65 -0.80 -14.23
CA GLN A 31 22.37 0.41 -13.87
C GLN A 31 21.64 1.66 -14.41
N PRO A 32 21.66 2.79 -13.69
CA PRO A 32 21.09 4.03 -14.18
C PRO A 32 21.83 4.49 -15.45
N VAL A 33 21.09 5.08 -16.37
CA VAL A 33 21.59 5.55 -17.68
C VAL A 33 22.01 7.01 -17.63
N ILE A 34 21.35 7.79 -16.78
CA ILE A 34 21.65 9.21 -16.56
C ILE A 34 21.97 9.45 -15.10
N ASP A 35 22.84 10.42 -14.81
CA ASP A 35 22.97 10.98 -13.46
C ASP A 35 22.15 12.27 -13.38
N THR A 36 21.21 12.31 -12.46
CA THR A 36 20.35 13.48 -12.25
C THR A 36 20.94 14.48 -11.23
N GLY A 37 22.19 14.26 -10.83
CA GLY A 37 22.93 15.00 -9.82
C GLY A 37 22.86 14.37 -8.42
N CYS A 38 21.90 13.47 -8.18
CA CYS A 38 21.81 12.72 -6.93
C CYS A 38 21.55 11.23 -7.13
N THR A 39 21.72 10.72 -8.36
CA THR A 39 21.52 9.30 -8.68
C THR A 39 22.46 8.41 -7.86
N TYR A 40 23.67 8.89 -7.53
CA TYR A 40 24.64 8.17 -6.71
C TYR A 40 24.80 8.73 -5.28
N CYS A 41 23.91 9.63 -4.85
CA CYS A 41 23.91 10.10 -3.48
C CYS A 41 23.76 8.93 -2.51
N GLN A 42 24.59 8.93 -1.47
CA GLN A 42 24.51 7.92 -0.43
C GLN A 42 23.46 8.33 0.61
N PRO A 43 22.73 7.36 1.18
CA PRO A 43 21.93 7.60 2.37
C PRO A 43 22.75 8.31 3.45
N PRO A 44 22.15 9.22 4.25
CA PRO A 44 22.85 9.81 5.37
C PRO A 44 23.20 8.74 6.40
N GLU A 45 24.20 9.03 7.24
CA GLU A 45 24.50 8.18 8.38
C GLU A 45 23.36 8.23 9.40
N PHE A 46 22.75 7.07 9.66
CA PHE A 46 21.73 6.94 10.68
C PHE A 46 22.35 6.77 12.07
N PRO A 47 21.60 7.08 13.15
CA PRO A 47 21.99 6.69 14.50
C PRO A 47 22.31 5.19 14.58
N PHE A 48 23.26 4.79 15.43
CA PHE A 48 23.72 3.40 15.55
C PHE A 48 22.58 2.38 15.79
N ASN A 49 21.55 2.75 16.55
CA ASN A 49 20.37 1.91 16.82
C ASN A 49 19.27 2.00 15.73
N LYS A 50 19.54 2.70 14.64
CA LYS A 50 18.62 2.98 13.53
C LYS A 50 19.24 2.69 12.17
N GLN A 51 20.19 1.78 12.09
CA GLN A 51 20.74 1.34 10.82
C GLN A 51 19.67 0.66 9.94
N ILE A 52 19.88 0.72 8.63
CA ILE A 52 19.12 -0.10 7.69
C ILE A 52 19.64 -1.53 7.83
N ASP A 53 18.71 -2.46 7.92
CA ASP A 53 19.01 -3.87 7.93
C ASP A 53 19.29 -4.31 6.49
N HIS A 54 20.54 -4.71 6.20
CA HIS A 54 20.96 -5.28 4.93
C HIS A 54 21.14 -6.81 4.97
N THR A 55 20.92 -7.44 6.13
CA THR A 55 21.25 -8.86 6.35
C THR A 55 20.04 -9.78 6.20
N ARG A 56 18.86 -9.35 6.66
CA ARG A 56 17.64 -10.17 6.49
C ARG A 56 17.18 -10.20 5.03
N PRO A 57 16.58 -11.30 4.55
CA PRO A 57 16.02 -11.34 3.21
C PRO A 57 14.86 -10.35 3.06
N LEU A 58 14.75 -9.69 1.91
CA LEU A 58 13.61 -8.82 1.60
C LEU A 58 12.39 -9.62 1.17
N ARG A 59 12.57 -10.65 0.34
CA ARG A 59 11.47 -11.45 -0.22
C ARG A 59 10.61 -12.05 0.91
N ASN A 60 9.28 -11.93 0.76
CA ASN A 60 8.28 -12.35 1.73
C ASN A 60 8.42 -11.68 3.12
N SER A 61 8.97 -10.47 3.20
CA SER A 61 9.03 -9.66 4.41
C SER A 61 7.80 -8.75 4.60
N THR A 62 6.88 -8.72 3.63
CA THR A 62 5.59 -8.03 3.72
C THR A 62 4.58 -8.93 4.44
N ALA A 63 3.58 -8.31 5.07
CA ALA A 63 2.42 -9.06 5.54
C ALA A 63 1.50 -9.34 4.36
N THR A 64 0.96 -10.55 4.26
CA THR A 64 -0.10 -10.87 3.30
C THR A 64 -1.35 -10.07 3.68
N LEU A 65 -1.83 -9.23 2.77
CA LEU A 65 -3.01 -8.41 2.98
C LEU A 65 -4.18 -8.97 2.18
N TYR A 66 -5.36 -8.96 2.79
CA TYR A 66 -6.63 -9.08 2.08
C TYR A 66 -6.86 -7.83 1.24
N ARG A 67 -6.73 -6.64 1.86
CA ARG A 67 -6.86 -5.35 1.16
C ARG A 67 -5.85 -4.30 1.63
N HIS A 68 -5.40 -3.45 0.71
CA HIS A 68 -4.66 -2.24 1.03
C HIS A 68 -5.48 -1.02 0.60
N LEU A 69 -5.86 -0.21 1.59
CA LEU A 69 -6.56 1.04 1.43
C LEU A 69 -5.59 2.22 1.36
N LEU A 70 -5.68 3.01 0.30
CA LEU A 70 -4.97 4.27 0.14
C LEU A 70 -5.92 5.46 0.27
N ILE A 71 -5.72 6.34 1.23
CA ILE A 71 -6.48 7.59 1.31
C ILE A 71 -5.91 8.57 0.27
N LEU A 72 -6.69 8.89 -0.78
CA LEU A 72 -6.26 9.61 -1.98
C LEU A 72 -6.56 11.11 -1.96
N ASN A 73 -7.27 11.58 -0.94
CA ASN A 73 -7.40 12.99 -0.55
C ASN A 73 -6.55 13.23 0.72
N GLY A 74 -5.27 12.89 0.61
CA GLY A 74 -4.35 12.86 1.73
C GLY A 74 -3.85 14.24 2.17
N ILE A 75 -2.79 14.26 2.99
CA ILE A 75 -2.17 15.49 3.51
C ILE A 75 -0.88 15.72 2.72
N PRO A 76 -0.76 16.77 1.90
CA PRO A 76 0.37 16.94 0.97
C PRO A 76 1.72 17.05 1.66
N ASP A 77 1.74 17.81 2.76
CA ASP A 77 2.93 18.03 3.57
C ASP A 77 3.16 16.85 4.52
N ASN A 78 4.07 15.94 4.14
CA ASN A 78 4.44 14.79 4.96
C ASN A 78 5.25 15.14 6.22
N GLU A 79 5.84 16.34 6.29
CA GLU A 79 6.56 16.81 7.49
C GLU A 79 5.57 17.16 8.61
N SER A 80 4.41 17.70 8.23
CA SER A 80 3.32 17.98 9.18
C SER A 80 2.66 16.72 9.76
N TRP A 81 2.82 15.55 9.13
CA TRP A 81 2.11 14.33 9.51
C TRP A 81 2.30 13.97 10.99
N PRO A 82 1.25 13.55 11.71
CA PRO A 82 1.37 13.08 13.08
C PRO A 82 2.09 11.72 13.10
N ARG A 83 2.93 11.50 14.12
CA ARG A 83 3.65 10.22 14.32
C ARG A 83 2.76 8.98 14.27
N ARG A 84 1.49 9.13 14.68
CA ARG A 84 0.49 8.06 14.75
C ARG A 84 -0.85 8.54 14.21
N PHE A 85 -1.00 8.42 12.89
CA PHE A 85 -2.28 8.67 12.22
C PHE A 85 -3.44 7.90 12.85
N GLU A 86 -3.20 6.65 13.22
CA GLU A 86 -4.15 5.74 13.84
C GLU A 86 -4.67 6.22 15.21
N MET A 87 -4.02 7.19 15.84
CA MET A 87 -4.41 7.77 17.13
C MET A 87 -4.98 9.20 16.99
N SER A 88 -5.28 9.65 15.76
CA SER A 88 -5.85 10.98 15.50
C SER A 88 -7.38 10.90 15.48
N PRO A 89 -8.09 11.31 16.56
CA PRO A 89 -9.54 11.14 16.65
C PRO A 89 -10.29 11.96 15.59
N GLY A 90 -11.36 11.40 15.02
CA GLY A 90 -12.16 12.04 13.97
C GLY A 90 -11.54 12.06 12.58
N SER A 91 -10.24 11.72 12.46
CA SER A 91 -9.61 11.47 11.17
C SER A 91 -10.15 10.20 10.52
N ILE A 92 -10.22 10.15 9.19
CA ILE A 92 -10.66 8.95 8.48
C ILE A 92 -9.87 7.71 8.87
N ILE A 93 -8.54 7.83 8.95
CA ILE A 93 -7.67 6.70 9.25
C ILE A 93 -7.84 6.22 10.70
N GLY A 94 -8.03 7.13 11.67
CA GLY A 94 -8.31 6.77 13.06
C GLY A 94 -9.66 6.06 13.20
N ASP A 95 -10.70 6.60 12.56
CA ASP A 95 -12.05 6.05 12.61
C ASP A 95 -12.12 4.69 11.92
N LEU A 96 -11.58 4.55 10.70
CA LEU A 96 -11.56 3.28 9.98
C LEU A 96 -10.73 2.22 10.72
N ASN A 97 -9.60 2.58 11.33
CA ASN A 97 -8.84 1.62 12.14
C ASN A 97 -9.63 1.15 13.38
N THR A 98 -10.35 2.06 14.03
CA THR A 98 -11.19 1.73 15.19
C THR A 98 -12.34 0.81 14.79
N LEU A 99 -13.05 1.15 13.71
CA LEU A 99 -14.15 0.36 13.18
C LEU A 99 -13.67 -1.01 12.67
N LYS A 100 -12.57 -1.06 11.93
CA LYS A 100 -11.95 -2.31 11.46
C LYS A 100 -11.69 -3.26 12.63
N ARG A 101 -11.03 -2.80 13.70
CA ARG A 101 -10.76 -3.65 14.88
C ARG A 101 -12.02 -4.20 15.55
N LYS A 102 -13.15 -3.50 15.41
CA LYS A 102 -14.42 -3.88 16.02
C LYS A 102 -15.25 -4.82 15.14
N TYR A 103 -15.15 -4.69 13.83
CA TYR A 103 -16.09 -5.29 12.88
C TYR A 103 -15.49 -6.27 11.89
N THR A 104 -14.17 -6.40 11.78
CA THR A 104 -13.52 -7.37 10.88
C THR A 104 -12.84 -8.47 11.67
N ASP A 105 -12.71 -9.65 11.07
CA ASP A 105 -11.92 -10.75 11.62
C ASP A 105 -10.40 -10.57 11.42
N GLY A 106 -9.62 -11.51 11.95
CA GLY A 106 -8.16 -11.57 11.77
C GLY A 106 -7.71 -12.32 10.51
N TYR A 107 -8.61 -12.98 9.79
CA TYR A 107 -8.36 -13.73 8.55
C TYR A 107 -8.33 -12.83 7.31
N HIS A 108 -8.91 -11.63 7.40
CA HIS A 108 -8.96 -10.62 6.34
C HIS A 108 -8.13 -9.37 6.68
N PRO A 109 -6.80 -9.51 6.86
CA PRO A 109 -5.94 -8.40 7.29
C PRO A 109 -5.93 -7.28 6.26
N SER A 110 -6.34 -6.08 6.67
CA SER A 110 -6.34 -4.89 5.82
C SER A 110 -5.35 -3.82 6.30
N LEU A 111 -4.60 -3.20 5.40
CA LEU A 111 -3.74 -2.06 5.72
C LEU A 111 -4.40 -0.77 5.24
N ILE A 112 -4.46 0.25 6.10
CA ILE A 112 -4.99 1.58 5.75
C ILE A 112 -3.81 2.55 5.80
N SER A 113 -3.57 3.26 4.70
CA SER A 113 -2.45 4.19 4.59
C SER A 113 -2.91 5.56 4.15
N MET A 114 -2.46 6.58 4.90
CA MET A 114 -2.51 7.97 4.44
C MET A 114 -1.49 8.18 3.33
N THR A 115 -1.81 9.03 2.36
CA THR A 115 -0.88 9.44 1.29
C THR A 115 -0.68 10.96 1.30
N SER A 116 0.27 11.46 0.51
CA SER A 116 0.41 12.89 0.22
C SER A 116 -0.29 13.30 -1.08
N LEU A 117 -1.14 12.43 -1.64
CA LEU A 117 -1.79 12.69 -2.90
C LEU A 117 -3.03 13.59 -2.70
N GLU A 118 -3.24 14.53 -3.61
CA GLU A 118 -4.45 15.36 -3.68
C GLU A 118 -5.26 15.05 -4.94
N VAL A 119 -5.57 13.77 -5.14
CA VAL A 119 -6.29 13.32 -6.35
C VAL A 119 -7.71 13.88 -6.38
N PHE A 120 -8.28 14.22 -5.23
CA PHE A 120 -9.64 14.69 -5.12
C PHE A 120 -9.76 15.89 -4.17
N LYS A 121 -10.54 16.89 -4.59
CA LYS A 121 -10.90 18.06 -3.79
C LYS A 121 -12.41 18.00 -3.55
N GLY A 122 -12.81 17.79 -2.30
CA GLY A 122 -14.21 17.69 -1.89
C GLY A 122 -14.34 17.33 -0.41
N ASP A 123 -15.55 17.43 0.12
CA ASP A 123 -15.84 17.21 1.55
C ASP A 123 -15.96 15.73 1.94
N VAL A 124 -15.88 14.83 0.96
CA VAL A 124 -15.98 13.38 1.12
C VAL A 124 -14.60 12.78 0.99
N ASP A 125 -14.29 11.85 1.90
CA ASP A 125 -13.04 11.12 1.83
C ASP A 125 -13.02 10.15 0.65
N VAL A 126 -11.85 9.90 0.07
CA VAL A 126 -11.72 9.02 -1.09
C VAL A 126 -10.61 8.01 -0.84
N ALA A 127 -10.93 6.72 -0.98
CA ALA A 127 -9.96 5.65 -0.83
C ALA A 127 -9.80 4.83 -2.11
N GLY A 128 -8.56 4.54 -2.49
CA GLY A 128 -8.22 3.46 -3.42
C GLY A 128 -8.20 2.11 -2.69
N ILE A 129 -8.80 1.09 -3.28
CA ILE A 129 -8.92 -0.27 -2.73
C ILE A 129 -8.18 -1.23 -3.66
N TYR A 130 -7.18 -1.89 -3.09
CA TYR A 130 -6.37 -2.91 -3.75
C TYR A 130 -6.57 -4.26 -3.05
N PRO A 131 -6.69 -5.37 -3.80
CA PRO A 131 -6.47 -5.51 -5.24
C PRO A 131 -7.69 -5.18 -6.12
N ASP A 132 -8.81 -4.74 -5.54
CA ASP A 132 -10.08 -4.54 -6.25
C ASP A 132 -9.99 -3.54 -7.44
N GLY A 133 -8.98 -2.67 -7.49
CA GLY A 133 -8.80 -1.72 -8.60
C GLY A 133 -9.81 -0.58 -8.56
N LEU A 134 -10.41 -0.33 -7.40
CA LEU A 134 -11.52 0.60 -7.21
C LEU A 134 -11.11 1.82 -6.41
N MET A 135 -11.76 2.93 -6.71
CA MET A 135 -11.76 4.13 -5.88
C MET A 135 -13.17 4.36 -5.37
N VAL A 136 -13.29 4.62 -4.06
CA VAL A 136 -14.58 4.70 -3.36
C VAL A 136 -14.66 6.01 -2.57
N GLU A 137 -15.76 6.73 -2.74
CA GLU A 137 -16.10 7.88 -1.90
C GLU A 137 -16.69 7.38 -0.57
N ILE A 138 -16.19 7.90 0.55
CA ILE A 138 -16.52 7.46 1.92
C ILE A 138 -17.09 8.64 2.71
N PRO A 139 -18.42 8.83 2.70
CA PRO A 139 -19.07 9.80 3.57
C PRO A 139 -18.76 9.51 5.05
N LYS A 140 -18.59 10.56 5.87
CA LYS A 140 -18.19 10.43 7.29
C LYS A 140 -19.16 9.57 8.10
N ASP A 141 -20.46 9.71 7.84
CA ASP A 141 -21.56 8.97 8.45
C ASP A 141 -21.67 7.52 7.96
N ARG A 142 -21.05 7.18 6.82
CA ARG A 142 -21.06 5.83 6.22
C ARG A 142 -19.77 5.04 6.46
N ARG A 143 -18.83 5.54 7.26
CA ARG A 143 -17.53 4.86 7.53
C ARG A 143 -17.69 3.43 8.08
N LYS A 144 -18.70 3.17 8.92
CA LYS A 144 -19.00 1.82 9.44
C LYS A 144 -19.44 0.88 8.32
N ASP A 145 -20.40 1.31 7.50
CA ASP A 145 -20.91 0.54 6.38
C ASP A 145 -19.80 0.26 5.37
N PHE A 146 -18.89 1.22 5.16
CA PHE A 146 -17.73 1.04 4.31
C PHE A 146 -16.83 -0.10 4.81
N VAL A 147 -16.56 -0.16 6.12
CA VAL A 147 -15.76 -1.26 6.72
C VAL A 147 -16.44 -2.61 6.51
N LEU A 148 -17.75 -2.70 6.76
CA LEU A 148 -18.51 -3.94 6.55
C LEU A 148 -18.58 -4.34 5.06
N ALA A 149 -18.66 -3.37 4.17
CA ALA A 149 -18.71 -3.62 2.74
C ALA A 149 -17.35 -4.06 2.19
N PHE A 150 -16.28 -3.35 2.53
CA PHE A 150 -14.99 -3.44 1.83
C PHE A 150 -13.84 -3.97 2.67
N LEU A 151 -13.95 -4.14 3.98
CA LEU A 151 -12.82 -4.66 4.78
C LEU A 151 -13.16 -5.96 5.51
N ASP A 152 -14.45 -6.16 5.78
CA ASP A 152 -14.97 -7.41 6.30
C ASP A 152 -15.07 -8.45 5.17
N GLY A 153 -14.67 -9.70 5.43
CA GLY A 153 -14.59 -10.79 4.44
C GLY A 153 -15.92 -11.10 3.76
N GLU A 154 -15.98 -11.94 2.73
CA GLU A 154 -17.22 -12.08 1.92
C GLU A 154 -18.47 -12.61 2.66
N GLY A 155 -18.32 -13.10 3.90
CA GLY A 155 -19.38 -13.71 4.69
C GLY A 155 -19.58 -15.18 4.35
N GLU A 156 -20.41 -15.87 5.13
CA GLU A 156 -20.72 -17.29 4.92
C GLU A 156 -22.10 -17.45 4.25
N GLY A 157 -22.09 -18.00 3.03
CA GLY A 157 -23.31 -18.33 2.29
C GLY A 157 -23.82 -17.23 1.36
N GLU A 158 -24.75 -17.61 0.49
CA GLU A 158 -25.23 -16.77 -0.62
C GLU A 158 -25.97 -15.50 -0.15
N GLU A 159 -26.72 -15.60 0.96
CA GLU A 159 -27.50 -14.47 1.49
C GLU A 159 -26.59 -13.34 2.00
N GLU A 160 -25.54 -13.68 2.75
CA GLU A 160 -24.59 -12.69 3.28
C GLU A 160 -23.76 -12.05 2.15
N ALA A 161 -23.33 -12.87 1.19
CA ALA A 161 -22.64 -12.39 0.00
C ALA A 161 -23.52 -11.42 -0.82
N LEU A 162 -24.82 -11.70 -0.96
CA LEU A 162 -25.75 -10.80 -1.65
C LEU A 162 -25.92 -9.47 -0.91
N LYS A 163 -26.15 -9.50 0.40
CA LYS A 163 -26.24 -8.29 1.25
C LYS A 163 -24.99 -7.43 1.14
N LYS A 164 -23.80 -8.06 1.14
CA LYS A 164 -22.52 -7.36 1.01
C LYS A 164 -22.33 -6.76 -0.38
N LYS A 165 -22.74 -7.46 -1.43
CA LYS A 165 -22.74 -6.94 -2.80
C LYS A 165 -23.67 -5.72 -2.95
N GLU A 166 -24.87 -5.77 -2.39
CA GLU A 166 -25.80 -4.63 -2.37
C GLU A 166 -25.22 -3.45 -1.58
N LEU A 167 -24.60 -3.73 -0.41
CA LEU A 167 -23.98 -2.70 0.40
C LEU A 167 -22.82 -2.02 -0.34
N ARG A 168 -21.95 -2.77 -1.03
CA ARG A 168 -20.90 -2.23 -1.91
C ARG A 168 -21.48 -1.38 -3.04
N ALA A 169 -22.55 -1.83 -3.67
CA ALA A 169 -23.23 -1.10 -4.75
C ALA A 169 -23.87 0.21 -4.27
N SER A 170 -24.13 0.36 -2.96
CA SER A 170 -24.62 1.61 -2.37
C SER A 170 -23.55 2.72 -2.29
N PHE A 171 -22.27 2.40 -2.49
CA PHE A 171 -21.19 3.37 -2.51
C PHE A 171 -20.92 3.88 -3.92
N LYS A 172 -20.58 5.16 -4.03
CA LYS A 172 -20.10 5.72 -5.30
C LYS A 172 -18.68 5.24 -5.56
N THR A 173 -18.52 4.44 -6.62
CA THR A 173 -17.25 3.83 -7.00
C THR A 173 -16.85 4.21 -8.42
N ARG A 174 -15.54 4.23 -8.67
CA ARG A 174 -14.94 4.38 -10.00
C ARG A 174 -13.71 3.49 -10.11
N LYS A 175 -13.37 3.06 -11.33
CA LYS A 175 -12.10 2.34 -11.55
C LYS A 175 -10.92 3.27 -11.35
N LEU A 176 -9.82 2.74 -10.84
CA LEU A 176 -8.54 3.43 -10.84
C LEU A 176 -8.06 3.59 -12.29
N THR A 177 -7.61 4.79 -12.64
CA THR A 177 -7.18 5.13 -14.01
C THR A 177 -5.69 5.38 -14.13
N LYS A 178 -5.00 5.58 -13.00
CA LYS A 178 -3.58 5.86 -12.90
C LYS A 178 -2.90 4.84 -12.00
N ASP A 179 -1.62 4.61 -12.28
CA ASP A 179 -0.73 3.93 -11.34
C ASP A 179 -0.23 4.96 -10.31
N TYR A 180 0.09 4.49 -9.10
CA TYR A 180 0.66 5.33 -8.05
C TYR A 180 2.01 4.77 -7.63
N VAL A 181 3.01 5.65 -7.56
CA VAL A 181 4.31 5.35 -6.94
C VAL A 181 4.37 6.10 -5.63
N LEU A 182 4.43 5.36 -4.53
CA LEU A 182 4.34 5.89 -3.19
C LEU A 182 5.56 5.53 -2.36
N ILE A 183 6.27 6.55 -1.86
CA ILE A 183 7.49 6.41 -1.07
C ILE A 183 7.16 6.59 0.41
N CYS A 184 7.65 5.72 1.28
CA CYS A 184 7.48 5.92 2.72
C CYS A 184 8.35 7.10 3.18
N GLY A 185 7.73 8.25 3.43
CA GLY A 185 8.38 9.51 3.86
C GLY A 185 7.98 9.97 5.27
N HIS A 186 7.57 9.04 6.14
CA HIS A 186 6.96 9.38 7.43
C HIS A 186 8.01 9.64 8.54
N THR A 187 8.65 10.81 8.50
CA THR A 187 9.76 11.23 9.36
C THR A 187 9.47 11.06 10.86
N LYS A 188 8.31 11.54 11.32
CA LYS A 188 7.94 11.46 12.75
C LYS A 188 7.76 10.02 13.24
N ARG A 189 7.53 9.05 12.33
CA ARG A 189 7.43 7.63 12.67
C ARG A 189 8.79 6.97 12.74
N ASP A 190 9.62 7.16 11.71
CA ASP A 190 10.96 6.60 11.66
C ASP A 190 11.89 7.50 10.81
N ILE A 191 13.02 7.87 11.40
CA ILE A 191 13.99 8.80 10.79
C ILE A 191 14.53 8.27 9.46
N ARG A 192 14.73 6.94 9.31
CA ARG A 192 15.24 6.38 8.06
C ARG A 192 14.32 6.65 6.88
N CYS A 193 13.01 6.52 7.10
CA CYS A 193 12.02 6.84 6.08
C CYS A 193 11.96 8.35 5.80
N GLY A 194 12.13 9.18 6.84
CA GLY A 194 12.12 10.63 6.70
C GLY A 194 13.29 11.19 5.92
N GLU A 195 14.47 10.60 6.05
CA GLU A 195 15.68 11.04 5.33
C GLU A 195 15.77 10.43 3.93
N LEU A 196 15.51 9.12 3.78
CA LEU A 196 15.59 8.47 2.46
C LEU A 196 14.42 8.82 1.55
N GLY A 197 13.24 9.01 2.12
CA GLY A 197 12.01 9.25 1.37
C GLY A 197 12.15 10.41 0.36
N PRO A 198 12.58 11.60 0.80
CA PRO A 198 12.83 12.75 -0.07
C PRO A 198 13.85 12.46 -1.17
N MET A 199 15.01 11.89 -0.84
CA MET A 199 16.05 11.58 -1.83
C MET A 199 15.53 10.68 -2.97
N ILE A 200 14.75 9.65 -2.61
CA ILE A 200 14.18 8.70 -3.58
C ILE A 200 13.07 9.38 -4.39
N LYS A 201 12.20 10.17 -3.74
CA LYS A 201 11.11 10.87 -4.42
C LYS A 201 11.64 11.89 -5.41
N ASP A 202 12.66 12.67 -5.05
CA ASP A 202 13.30 13.66 -5.92
C ASP A 202 13.89 13.01 -7.17
N GLU A 203 14.48 11.82 -7.05
CA GLU A 203 14.94 11.06 -8.21
C GLU A 203 13.76 10.62 -9.09
N PHE A 204 12.67 10.11 -8.49
CA PHE A 204 11.46 9.74 -9.24
C PHE A 204 10.86 10.94 -9.99
N GLU A 205 10.84 12.14 -9.41
CA GLU A 205 10.33 13.35 -10.05
C GLU A 205 11.07 13.70 -11.34
N LYS A 206 12.37 13.41 -11.39
CA LYS A 206 13.21 13.71 -12.55
C LYS A 206 13.07 12.68 -13.67
N VAL A 207 12.74 11.43 -13.35
CA VAL A 207 12.75 10.33 -14.33
C VAL A 207 11.37 9.76 -14.69
N LEU A 208 10.34 10.01 -13.89
CA LEU A 208 9.00 9.52 -14.20
C LEU A 208 8.37 10.26 -15.40
N PRO A 209 7.71 9.53 -16.32
CA PRO A 209 6.95 10.17 -17.37
C PRO A 209 5.74 10.89 -16.80
N LYS A 210 5.71 12.21 -16.98
CA LYS A 210 4.59 13.07 -16.58
C LYS A 210 3.28 12.55 -17.21
N ASN A 211 2.18 12.60 -16.46
CA ASN A 211 0.79 12.27 -16.84
C ASN A 211 0.35 10.79 -16.79
N LYS A 212 1.24 9.80 -16.58
CA LYS A 212 0.83 8.39 -16.48
C LYS A 212 0.71 7.85 -15.06
N VAL A 213 1.47 8.45 -14.14
CA VAL A 213 1.69 7.96 -12.79
C VAL A 213 1.57 9.13 -11.84
N GLU A 214 0.91 8.92 -10.70
CA GLU A 214 0.94 9.86 -9.59
C GLU A 214 2.06 9.47 -8.63
N LEU A 215 2.88 10.45 -8.26
CA LEU A 215 3.98 10.28 -7.32
C LEU A 215 3.63 10.95 -5.99
N GLY A 216 3.88 10.27 -4.88
CA GLY A 216 3.65 10.85 -3.57
C GLY A 216 4.32 10.09 -2.44
N TYR A 217 4.07 10.54 -1.22
CA TYR A 217 4.42 9.84 -0.02
C TYR A 217 3.29 8.95 0.46
N ILE A 218 3.66 7.88 1.17
CA ILE A 218 2.76 7.04 1.95
C ILE A 218 3.20 7.05 3.41
N SER A 219 2.21 7.03 4.30
CA SER A 219 2.41 6.85 5.73
C SER A 219 3.02 5.49 6.05
N HIS A 220 3.18 5.19 7.33
CA HIS A 220 3.93 4.01 7.73
C HIS A 220 3.20 2.72 7.35
N VAL A 221 3.81 1.96 6.45
CA VAL A 221 3.33 0.66 5.97
C VAL A 221 3.92 -0.53 6.74
N GLY A 222 4.89 -0.30 7.63
CA GLY A 222 5.75 -1.35 8.21
C GLY A 222 7.09 -1.47 7.49
N GLY A 223 7.96 -2.38 7.95
CA GLY A 223 9.25 -2.63 7.28
C GLY A 223 10.25 -1.47 7.32
N HIS A 224 10.20 -0.60 8.34
CA HIS A 224 11.15 0.53 8.47
C HIS A 224 12.61 0.07 8.63
N SER A 225 12.86 -1.19 9.01
CA SER A 225 14.21 -1.76 9.03
C SER A 225 14.79 -1.90 7.63
N PHE A 226 13.93 -1.98 6.61
CA PHE A 226 14.25 -2.02 5.19
C PHE A 226 13.93 -0.67 4.52
N ALA A 227 14.26 0.44 5.18
CA ALA A 227 13.95 1.79 4.70
C ALA A 227 14.41 2.03 3.25
N GLY A 228 13.82 3.04 2.61
CA GLY A 228 13.72 3.07 1.15
C GLY A 228 12.54 2.22 0.68
N ASN A 229 11.41 2.31 1.39
CA ASN A 229 10.19 1.61 1.01
C ASN A 229 9.49 2.34 -0.13
N VAL A 230 9.33 1.68 -1.27
CA VAL A 230 8.62 2.18 -2.45
C VAL A 230 7.54 1.18 -2.81
N LEU A 231 6.30 1.66 -2.90
CA LEU A 231 5.15 0.85 -3.26
C LEU A 231 4.59 1.34 -4.59
N ILE A 232 4.38 0.41 -5.51
CA ILE A 232 3.84 0.67 -6.84
C ILE A 232 2.45 0.04 -6.89
N PHE A 233 1.45 0.89 -6.91
CA PHE A 233 0.05 0.50 -6.96
C PHE A 233 -0.45 0.64 -8.39
N LYS A 234 -0.60 -0.49 -9.07
CA LYS A 234 -1.02 -0.55 -10.47
C LYS A 234 -2.53 -0.42 -10.56
N LYS A 235 -3.03 0.27 -11.59
CA LYS A 235 -4.47 0.42 -11.83
C LYS A 235 -5.23 -0.90 -12.05
N ASN A 236 -4.52 -1.99 -12.36
CA ASN A 236 -5.09 -3.34 -12.47
C ASN A 236 -5.30 -4.02 -11.11
N GLY A 237 -4.90 -3.40 -9.99
CA GLY A 237 -5.03 -3.95 -8.65
C GLY A 237 -3.73 -4.48 -8.07
N ASP A 238 -2.68 -4.66 -8.87
CA ASP A 238 -1.41 -5.19 -8.37
C ASP A 238 -0.70 -4.18 -7.47
N VAL A 239 -0.09 -4.68 -6.39
CA VAL A 239 0.72 -3.89 -5.47
C VAL A 239 2.11 -4.52 -5.40
N ILE A 240 3.12 -3.78 -5.85
CA ILE A 240 4.52 -4.22 -5.83
C ILE A 240 5.24 -3.42 -4.75
N TRP A 241 5.92 -4.10 -3.83
CA TRP A 241 6.57 -3.46 -2.69
C TRP A 241 8.08 -3.70 -2.72
N TYR A 242 8.83 -2.61 -2.83
CA TYR A 242 10.29 -2.57 -2.71
C TYR A 242 10.77 -2.03 -1.36
N GLY A 243 11.92 -2.52 -0.90
CA GLY A 243 12.67 -1.99 0.24
C GLY A 243 14.13 -1.79 -0.12
N ARG A 244 14.88 -1.09 0.74
CA ARG A 244 16.30 -0.73 0.48
C ARG A 244 16.50 0.02 -0.84
N VAL A 245 15.46 0.71 -1.30
CA VAL A 245 15.59 1.56 -2.48
C VAL A 245 16.49 2.74 -2.14
N GLU A 246 17.31 3.12 -3.11
CA GLU A 246 18.24 4.24 -3.09
C GLU A 246 18.06 4.96 -4.44
N PRO A 247 18.52 6.21 -4.59
CA PRO A 247 18.37 6.95 -5.85
C PRO A 247 18.83 6.16 -7.09
N ARG A 248 19.96 5.45 -7.03
CA ARG A 248 20.49 4.66 -8.17
C ARG A 248 19.53 3.58 -8.69
N HIS A 249 18.61 3.09 -7.87
CA HIS A 249 17.67 2.04 -8.24
C HIS A 249 16.44 2.59 -8.98
N VAL A 250 16.17 3.90 -8.87
CA VAL A 250 14.89 4.49 -9.32
C VAL A 250 14.67 4.36 -10.82
N GLN A 251 15.70 4.61 -11.64
CA GLN A 251 15.59 4.45 -13.09
C GLN A 251 15.25 3.02 -13.50
N GLY A 252 15.85 2.03 -12.81
CA GLY A 252 15.49 0.62 -12.99
C GLY A 252 14.03 0.36 -12.63
N ILE A 253 13.57 0.86 -11.48
CA ILE A 253 12.18 0.70 -11.04
C ILE A 253 11.22 1.32 -12.06
N VAL A 254 11.52 2.51 -12.57
CA VAL A 254 10.67 3.18 -13.57
C VAL A 254 10.59 2.36 -14.85
N ASN A 255 11.74 1.96 -15.41
CA ASN A 255 11.77 1.29 -16.71
C ASN A 255 11.22 -0.14 -16.64
N MET A 256 11.67 -0.93 -15.66
CA MET A 256 11.34 -2.35 -15.57
C MET A 256 9.95 -2.58 -15.01
N THR A 257 9.57 -1.81 -13.97
CA THR A 257 8.37 -2.10 -13.17
C THR A 257 7.24 -1.13 -13.38
N VAL A 258 7.49 0.18 -13.42
CA VAL A 258 6.40 1.16 -13.60
C VAL A 258 5.91 1.13 -15.04
N LEU A 259 6.83 1.14 -16.01
CA LEU A 259 6.51 1.15 -17.44
C LEU A 259 6.51 -0.25 -18.07
N GLY A 260 7.25 -1.20 -17.50
CA GLY A 260 7.28 -2.60 -17.90
C GLY A 260 6.42 -3.50 -17.01
N ASN A 261 6.55 -4.80 -17.25
CA ASN A 261 5.94 -5.88 -16.47
C ASN A 261 7.02 -6.75 -15.81
N GLU A 262 8.10 -6.12 -15.33
CA GLU A 262 9.21 -6.80 -14.68
C GLU A 262 9.37 -6.32 -13.24
N ILE A 263 9.85 -7.21 -12.36
CA ILE A 263 10.09 -6.93 -10.95
C ILE A 263 11.57 -7.06 -10.66
N ILE A 264 12.15 -6.02 -10.06
CA ILE A 264 13.54 -6.05 -9.58
C ILE A 264 13.63 -6.99 -8.38
N GLU A 265 14.34 -8.10 -8.54
CA GLU A 265 14.32 -9.23 -7.59
C GLU A 265 14.94 -8.86 -6.24
N GLU A 266 16.10 -8.21 -6.26
CA GLU A 266 16.89 -7.90 -5.07
C GLU A 266 16.25 -6.84 -4.17
N LEU A 267 15.28 -6.06 -4.68
CA LEU A 267 14.55 -5.05 -3.92
C LEU A 267 13.17 -5.55 -3.46
N TYR A 268 12.65 -6.63 -4.07
CA TYR A 268 11.27 -7.08 -3.91
C TYR A 268 11.01 -7.66 -2.53
N ARG A 269 9.89 -7.24 -1.91
CA ARG A 269 9.58 -7.59 -0.52
C ARG A 269 8.53 -8.68 -0.32
N GLY A 270 7.79 -9.09 -1.34
CA GLY A 270 6.75 -10.11 -1.20
C GLY A 270 5.42 -9.66 -1.71
#